data_AF-A0A820QT76-F1
#
_entry.id   AF-A0A820QT76-F1
#
_cell.length_a   1.000
_cell.length_b   1.000
_cell.length_c   1.000
_cell.angle_alpha   90.00
_cell.angle_beta   90.00
_cell.angle_gamma   90.00
#
_symmetry.space_group_name_H-M   'P 1'
#
loop_
_entity.id
_entity.type
_entity.pdbx_description
1 polymer ?
#
loop_
_entity_poly.entity_id
_entity_poly.type
_entity_poly.pdbx_seq_one_letter_code
_entity_poly.pdbx_strand_id
1 'polypeptide(L)'
;MKVHLKVFNKASSLPVKKWSQREHDFLQYFENEWLQTFSTWYEEYNCFTPSTNNSLKATNIVIKDKYTLREGHPLSRFFVIANDIVRRWSKSWDPKQIDPIIYSSEPTITLKKWTDAYHFAKSSKLVLQTPSSRKDIIDYYIPAGEAQHITQHDIQKYQKKTWNSFDQFKILQFGIWKVTLSNDGTKWKSGTCNCPNFFKEFICKQVIGMAIRLEFCKPPSSAKDIALRQKRKRGRPRKATKALLTQ
;
A
#
# COMPACT_ATOMS: atom_id res chain seq x y z
N MET A 1 14.38 -8.46 7.59
CA MET A 1 15.17 -7.29 7.13
C MET A 1 16.21 -7.61 6.05
N LYS A 2 17.19 -8.52 6.28
CA LYS A 2 18.34 -8.74 5.35
C LYS A 2 17.98 -9.20 3.92
N VAL A 3 16.87 -9.91 3.70
CA VAL A 3 16.48 -10.42 2.37
C VAL A 3 15.92 -9.31 1.46
N HIS A 4 15.10 -8.41 1.99
CA HIS A 4 14.53 -7.30 1.21
C HIS A 4 15.61 -6.30 0.77
N LEU A 5 16.61 -6.07 1.62
CA LEU A 5 17.73 -5.17 1.30
C LEU A 5 18.59 -5.70 0.13
N LYS A 6 18.88 -7.01 0.08
CA LYS A 6 19.61 -7.61 -1.06
C LYS A 6 18.86 -7.46 -2.38
N VAL A 7 17.55 -7.66 -2.35
CA VAL A 7 16.68 -7.52 -3.52
C VAL A 7 16.64 -6.06 -3.98
N PHE A 8 16.46 -5.13 -3.04
CA PHE A 8 16.44 -3.70 -3.34
C PHE A 8 17.77 -3.21 -3.91
N ASN A 9 18.90 -3.55 -3.31
CA ASN A 9 20.22 -3.15 -3.80
C ASN A 9 20.50 -3.67 -5.22
N LYS A 10 20.12 -4.93 -5.50
CA LYS A 10 20.23 -5.48 -6.84
C LYS A 10 19.26 -4.81 -7.82
N ALA A 11 18.02 -4.57 -7.42
CA ALA A 11 17.01 -3.97 -8.29
C ALA A 11 17.31 -2.50 -8.61
N SER A 12 17.85 -1.74 -7.65
CA SER A 12 18.18 -0.32 -7.78
C SER A 12 19.43 -0.04 -8.61
N SER A 13 20.36 -0.99 -8.74
CA SER A 13 21.52 -0.84 -9.65
C SER A 13 21.18 -1.04 -11.13
N LEU A 14 20.13 -1.82 -11.44
CA LEU A 14 19.67 -2.05 -12.82
C LEU A 14 19.24 -0.77 -13.56
N PRO A 15 18.43 0.14 -13.00
CA PRO A 15 18.07 1.38 -13.66
C PRO A 15 19.27 2.34 -13.80
N VAL A 16 20.14 2.41 -12.78
CA VAL A 16 21.38 3.20 -12.84
C VAL A 16 22.23 2.75 -14.02
N LYS A 17 22.43 1.44 -14.18
CA LYS A 17 23.14 0.88 -15.34
C LYS A 17 22.44 1.14 -16.67
N LYS A 18 21.11 1.07 -16.72
CA LYS A 18 20.33 1.24 -17.96
C LYS A 18 20.38 2.66 -18.51
N TRP A 19 20.41 3.67 -17.64
CA TRP A 19 20.30 5.07 -18.03
C TRP A 19 21.56 5.91 -17.78
N SER A 20 22.67 5.29 -17.38
CA SER A 20 23.94 5.96 -17.04
C SER A 20 24.47 6.89 -18.12
N GLN A 21 24.28 6.54 -19.40
CA GLN A 21 24.75 7.34 -20.53
C GLN A 21 23.87 8.57 -20.82
N ARG A 22 22.61 8.56 -20.38
CA ARG A 22 21.62 9.60 -20.73
C ARG A 22 21.41 10.60 -19.60
N GLU A 23 21.43 10.13 -18.34
CA GLU A 23 21.04 10.90 -17.16
C GLU A 23 22.14 10.86 -16.09
N HIS A 24 23.41 10.96 -16.50
CA HIS A 24 24.57 10.69 -15.64
C HIS A 24 24.56 11.45 -14.31
N ASP A 25 24.44 12.78 -14.36
CA ASP A 25 24.49 13.64 -13.18
C ASP A 25 23.37 13.33 -12.18
N PHE A 26 22.15 13.12 -12.70
CA PHE A 26 21.01 12.73 -11.88
C PHE A 26 21.24 11.36 -11.23
N LEU A 27 21.74 10.38 -11.98
CA LEU A 27 21.95 9.03 -11.47
C LEU A 27 23.07 8.95 -10.44
N GLN A 28 24.14 9.73 -10.61
CA GLN A 28 25.21 9.84 -9.63
C GLN A 28 24.70 10.46 -8.32
N TYR A 29 23.96 11.57 -8.42
CA TYR A 29 23.30 12.16 -7.26
C TYR A 29 22.33 11.16 -6.61
N PHE A 30 21.51 10.48 -7.41
CA PHE A 30 20.54 9.51 -6.93
C PHE A 30 21.18 8.33 -6.21
N GLU A 31 22.30 7.82 -6.71
CA GLU A 31 23.03 6.73 -6.08
C GLU A 31 23.62 7.15 -4.72
N ASN A 32 24.30 8.30 -4.68
CA ASN A 32 24.93 8.81 -3.45
C ASN A 32 23.89 9.16 -2.36
N GLU A 33 22.84 9.88 -2.74
CA GLU A 33 21.84 10.32 -1.77
C GLU A 33 20.83 9.21 -1.45
N TRP A 34 20.19 8.63 -2.46
CA TRP A 34 19.00 7.80 -2.26
C TRP A 34 19.30 6.30 -2.18
N LEU A 35 20.44 5.83 -2.67
CA LEU A 35 20.82 4.41 -2.56
C LEU A 35 21.86 4.13 -1.48
N GLN A 36 22.77 5.07 -1.21
CA GLN A 36 23.80 4.91 -0.18
C GLN A 36 23.39 5.58 1.14
N THR A 37 23.04 6.87 1.11
CA THR A 37 22.77 7.65 2.34
C THR A 37 21.38 7.38 2.91
N PHE A 38 20.34 7.46 2.08
CA PHE A 38 18.93 7.35 2.50
C PHE A 38 18.25 6.08 1.98
N SER A 39 18.95 4.94 1.96
CA SER A 39 18.52 3.65 1.34
C SER A 39 17.19 3.05 1.82
N THR A 40 16.49 3.66 2.78
CA THR A 40 15.29 3.15 3.45
C THR A 40 13.99 3.77 2.94
N TRP A 41 14.02 4.56 1.86
CA TRP A 41 12.89 5.35 1.36
C TRP A 41 11.77 4.56 0.66
N TYR A 42 11.98 3.28 0.35
CA TYR A 42 11.05 2.46 -0.44
C TYR A 42 10.01 1.73 0.43
N GLU A 43 8.78 1.53 -0.07
CA GLU A 43 7.67 1.04 0.77
C GLU A 43 7.87 -0.40 1.29
N GLU A 44 8.62 -1.25 0.58
CA GLU A 44 8.93 -2.62 1.01
C GLU A 44 10.00 -2.68 2.11
N TYR A 45 10.70 -1.57 2.41
CA TYR A 45 11.67 -1.52 3.51
C TYR A 45 11.00 -1.82 4.85
N ASN A 46 9.81 -1.25 5.05
CA ASN A 46 8.98 -1.47 6.23
C ASN A 46 7.49 -1.58 5.83
N CYS A 47 7.09 -2.80 5.46
CA CYS A 47 5.78 -3.13 4.89
C CYS A 47 4.56 -2.89 5.80
N PHE A 48 4.76 -2.41 7.04
CA PHE A 48 3.68 -2.16 8.01
C PHE A 48 3.72 -0.74 8.59
N THR A 49 4.54 0.14 8.02
CA THR A 49 4.54 1.57 8.34
C THR A 49 3.88 2.39 7.24
N PRO A 50 3.03 3.36 7.57
CA PRO A 50 2.36 4.18 6.57
C PRO A 50 3.36 4.81 5.58
N SER A 51 3.09 4.67 4.29
CA SER A 51 3.87 5.28 3.21
C SER A 51 3.76 6.81 3.14
N THR A 52 2.90 7.42 3.97
CA THR A 52 2.62 8.85 3.96
C THR A 52 2.87 9.47 5.33
N ASN A 53 3.30 10.72 5.34
CA ASN A 53 3.43 11.52 6.56
C ASN A 53 2.11 12.21 6.97
N ASN A 54 0.97 11.71 6.50
CA ASN A 54 -0.34 12.34 6.75
C ASN A 54 -0.66 12.41 8.24
N SER A 55 -0.35 11.36 9.00
CA SER A 55 -0.52 11.34 10.46
C SER A 55 0.32 12.42 11.12
N LEU A 56 1.62 12.51 10.79
CA LEU A 56 2.52 13.54 11.31
C LEU A 56 2.04 14.96 10.95
N LYS A 57 1.62 15.17 9.71
CA LYS A 57 1.06 16.47 9.26
C LYS A 57 -0.22 16.82 10.02
N ALA A 58 -1.15 15.88 10.17
CA ALA A 58 -2.39 16.09 10.90
C ALA A 58 -2.12 16.44 12.36
N THR A 59 -1.21 15.71 13.03
CA THR A 59 -0.78 16.00 14.40
C THR A 59 -0.15 17.39 14.50
N ASN A 60 0.74 17.75 13.58
CA ASN A 60 1.35 19.07 13.54
C ASN A 60 0.33 20.19 13.34
N ILE A 61 -0.69 19.96 12.51
CA ILE A 61 -1.80 20.91 12.32
C ILE A 61 -2.56 21.09 13.63
N VAL A 62 -2.88 20.01 14.34
CA VAL A 62 -3.56 20.08 15.64
C VAL A 62 -2.74 20.88 16.66
N ILE A 63 -1.43 20.63 16.76
CA ILE A 63 -0.54 21.41 17.64
C ILE A 63 -0.58 22.89 17.27
N LYS A 64 -0.40 23.19 15.97
CA LYS A 64 -0.35 24.55 15.47
C LYS A 64 -1.66 25.31 15.67
N ASP A 65 -2.80 24.67 15.40
CA ASP A 65 -4.10 25.36 15.38
C ASP A 65 -4.78 25.38 16.75
N LYS A 66 -4.50 24.42 17.64
CA LYS A 66 -5.18 24.33 18.94
C LYS A 66 -4.31 24.76 20.13
N TYR A 67 -2.99 24.65 20.00
CA TYR A 67 -2.10 24.82 21.15
C TYR A 67 -1.17 26.01 21.02
N THR A 68 -0.51 26.16 19.86
CA THR A 68 0.43 27.27 19.66
C THR A 68 -0.16 28.45 18.90
N LEU A 69 -1.33 28.28 18.28
CA LEU A 69 -1.96 29.26 17.36
C LEU A 69 -1.00 29.76 16.27
N ARG A 70 -0.04 28.91 15.88
CA ARG A 70 1.05 29.22 14.93
C ARG A 70 1.99 30.35 15.37
N GLU A 71 2.03 30.65 16.66
CA GLU A 71 2.91 31.66 17.24
C GLU A 71 4.10 31.04 17.98
N GLY A 72 5.18 31.81 18.09
CA GLY A 72 6.30 31.49 18.97
C GLY A 72 5.93 31.81 20.42
N HIS A 73 6.25 30.91 21.35
CA HIS A 73 5.94 31.08 22.77
C HIS A 73 7.23 31.20 23.60
N PRO A 74 7.28 32.06 24.63
CA PRO A 74 8.34 32.03 25.62
C PRO A 74 8.45 30.64 26.26
N LEU A 75 9.67 30.27 26.69
CA LEU A 75 9.97 28.91 27.16
C LEU A 75 9.03 28.43 28.29
N SER A 76 8.70 29.30 29.24
CA SER A 76 7.77 28.98 30.33
C SER A 76 6.37 28.63 29.82
N ARG A 77 5.86 29.39 28.85
CA ARG A 77 4.56 29.15 28.21
C ARG A 77 4.59 27.88 27.37
N PHE A 78 5.69 27.62 26.66
CA PHE A 78 5.88 26.39 25.91
C PHE A 78 5.76 25.15 26.80
N PHE A 79 6.38 25.12 27.99
CA PHE A 79 6.26 23.98 28.90
C PHE A 79 4.82 23.76 29.39
N VAL A 80 4.08 24.83 29.67
CA VAL A 80 2.66 24.73 30.04
C VAL A 80 1.85 24.10 28.90
N ILE A 81 2.07 24.55 27.66
CA ILE A 81 1.41 24.02 26.47
C ILE A 81 1.78 22.54 26.26
N ALA A 82 3.07 22.20 26.29
CA ALA A 82 3.55 20.84 26.10
C ALA A 82 2.97 19.87 27.15
N ASN A 83 2.94 20.29 28.42
CA ASN A 83 2.36 19.48 29.48
C ASN A 83 0.85 19.29 29.28
N ASP A 84 0.11 20.31 28.82
CA ASP A 84 -1.30 20.17 28.50
C ASP A 84 -1.56 19.22 27.31
N ILE A 85 -0.73 19.29 26.25
CA ILE A 85 -0.79 18.34 25.12
C ILE A 85 -0.63 16.91 25.62
N VAL A 86 0.47 16.63 26.34
CA VAL A 86 0.77 15.29 26.86
C VAL A 86 -0.34 14.82 27.77
N ARG A 87 -0.78 15.64 28.73
CA ARG A 87 -1.86 15.29 29.66
C ARG A 87 -3.16 14.96 28.93
N ARG A 88 -3.58 15.76 27.95
CA ARG A 88 -4.82 15.52 27.20
C ARG A 88 -4.73 14.26 26.36
N TRP A 89 -3.63 14.08 25.64
CA TRP A 89 -3.44 12.89 24.81
C TRP A 89 -3.32 11.64 25.69
N SER A 90 -2.56 11.65 26.78
CA SER A 90 -2.50 10.49 27.68
C SER A 90 -3.88 10.13 28.25
N LYS A 91 -4.71 11.12 28.60
CA LYS A 91 -6.07 10.88 29.11
C LYS A 91 -7.03 10.40 28.04
N SER A 92 -6.93 10.89 26.81
CA SER A 92 -7.86 10.49 25.74
C SER A 92 -7.73 9.03 25.33
N TRP A 93 -6.74 8.30 25.85
CA TRP A 93 -6.49 6.89 25.56
C TRP A 93 -6.98 5.98 26.70
N ASP A 94 -7.42 6.56 27.82
CA ASP A 94 -7.96 5.79 28.94
C ASP A 94 -9.32 5.21 28.54
N PRO A 95 -9.48 3.87 28.49
CA PRO A 95 -10.73 3.21 28.12
C PRO A 95 -11.91 3.57 29.05
N LYS A 96 -11.64 4.12 30.23
CA LYS A 96 -12.65 4.55 31.20
C LYS A 96 -13.23 5.94 30.92
N GLN A 97 -12.69 6.68 29.95
CA GLN A 97 -13.26 7.96 29.52
C GLN A 97 -14.61 7.76 28.82
N ILE A 98 -15.40 8.83 28.77
CA ILE A 98 -16.71 8.84 28.06
C ILE A 98 -16.52 8.62 26.55
N ASP A 99 -15.41 9.10 25.98
CA ASP A 99 -15.10 9.00 24.55
C ASP A 99 -13.60 8.72 24.32
N PRO A 100 -13.14 7.47 24.53
CA PRO A 100 -11.75 7.11 24.35
C PRO A 100 -11.37 7.03 22.87
N ILE A 101 -10.16 7.46 22.53
CA ILE A 101 -9.56 7.22 21.22
C ILE A 101 -9.24 5.73 21.10
N ILE A 102 -9.93 5.03 20.20
CA ILE A 102 -9.71 3.61 19.92
C ILE A 102 -8.89 3.46 18.64
N TYR A 103 -7.80 2.71 18.71
CA TYR A 103 -7.03 2.35 17.54
C TYR A 103 -7.75 1.30 16.71
N SER A 104 -7.82 1.54 15.40
CA SER A 104 -8.24 0.50 14.48
C SER A 104 -7.12 -0.54 14.35
N SER A 105 -7.41 -1.77 14.77
CA SER A 105 -6.52 -2.93 14.62
C SER A 105 -6.62 -3.59 13.24
N GLU A 106 -7.57 -3.15 12.42
CA GLU A 106 -7.84 -3.71 11.11
C GLU A 106 -7.88 -2.64 10.02
N PRO A 107 -7.48 -2.96 8.78
CA PRO A 107 -7.57 -2.00 7.70
C PRO A 107 -9.03 -1.68 7.37
N THR A 108 -9.34 -0.39 7.20
CA THR A 108 -10.66 0.03 6.71
C THR A 108 -10.80 -0.31 5.22
N ILE A 109 -11.84 -1.07 4.88
CA ILE A 109 -12.08 -1.51 3.50
C ILE A 109 -13.17 -0.65 2.88
N THR A 110 -12.79 0.21 1.93
CA THR A 110 -13.74 1.06 1.21
C THR A 110 -14.64 0.25 0.28
N LEU A 111 -15.84 0.78 -0.01
CA LEU A 111 -16.78 0.16 -0.95
C LEU A 111 -16.15 -0.10 -2.33
N LYS A 112 -15.29 0.83 -2.79
CA LYS A 112 -14.54 0.67 -4.04
C LYS A 112 -13.62 -0.56 -4.01
N LYS A 113 -12.89 -0.79 -2.90
CA LYS A 113 -12.04 -1.98 -2.76
C LYS A 113 -12.86 -3.26 -2.74
N TRP A 114 -14.00 -3.27 -2.05
CA TRP A 114 -14.94 -4.39 -2.07
C TRP A 114 -15.41 -4.71 -3.49
N THR A 115 -15.76 -3.68 -4.26
CA THR A 115 -16.19 -3.81 -5.66
C THR A 115 -15.08 -4.38 -6.54
N ASP A 116 -13.88 -3.78 -6.49
CA ASP A 116 -12.72 -4.23 -7.26
C ASP A 116 -12.32 -5.68 -6.90
N ALA A 117 -12.42 -6.04 -5.63
CA ALA A 117 -12.16 -7.39 -5.12
C ALA A 117 -13.23 -8.39 -5.59
N TYR A 118 -14.50 -8.00 -5.59
CA TYR A 118 -15.59 -8.83 -6.08
C TYR A 118 -15.46 -9.13 -7.58
N HIS A 119 -15.13 -8.12 -8.39
CA HIS A 119 -14.84 -8.32 -9.81
C HIS A 119 -13.61 -9.21 -10.04
N PHE A 120 -12.56 -9.04 -9.24
CA PHE A 120 -11.41 -9.94 -9.29
C PHE A 120 -11.81 -11.37 -8.91
N ALA A 121 -12.58 -11.56 -7.84
CA ALA A 121 -13.01 -12.88 -7.38
C ALA A 121 -13.80 -13.61 -8.48
N LYS A 122 -14.67 -12.90 -9.20
CA LYS A 122 -15.42 -13.40 -10.37
C LYS A 122 -14.61 -13.55 -11.66
N SER A 123 -13.40 -13.00 -11.74
CA SER A 123 -12.59 -13.10 -12.94
C SER A 123 -12.16 -14.56 -13.20
N SER A 124 -11.85 -14.90 -14.45
CA SER A 124 -11.33 -16.22 -14.84
C SER A 124 -9.83 -16.41 -14.56
N LYS A 125 -9.19 -15.47 -13.85
CA LYS A 125 -7.77 -15.58 -13.51
C LYS A 125 -7.51 -16.83 -12.68
N LEU A 126 -6.64 -17.70 -13.19
CA LEU A 126 -6.16 -18.90 -12.51
C LEU A 126 -5.17 -18.50 -11.43
N VAL A 127 -5.33 -19.11 -10.26
CA VAL A 127 -4.52 -18.86 -9.06
C VAL A 127 -3.85 -20.15 -8.68
N LEU A 128 -2.52 -20.12 -8.59
CA LEU A 128 -1.75 -21.26 -8.12
C LEU A 128 -1.50 -21.12 -6.63
N GLN A 129 -1.82 -22.16 -5.87
CA GLN A 129 -1.54 -22.24 -4.45
C GLN A 129 -0.25 -23.02 -4.20
N THR A 130 0.52 -22.61 -3.21
CA THR A 130 1.68 -23.34 -2.73
C THR A 130 1.72 -23.24 -1.21
N PRO A 131 2.00 -24.34 -0.48
CA PRO A 131 2.25 -24.26 0.95
C PRO A 131 3.35 -23.22 1.24
N SER A 132 3.13 -22.35 2.22
CA SER A 132 4.19 -21.46 2.66
C SER A 132 5.17 -22.20 3.58
N SER A 133 6.23 -21.52 4.02
CA SER A 133 7.19 -22.09 4.97
C SER A 133 6.59 -22.39 6.35
N ARG A 134 5.45 -21.78 6.69
CA ARG A 134 4.70 -22.02 7.92
C ARG A 134 3.42 -22.81 7.60
N LYS A 135 3.12 -23.81 8.43
CA LYS A 135 1.99 -24.76 8.22
C LYS A 135 0.61 -24.09 8.22
N ASP A 136 0.48 -22.95 8.88
CA ASP A 136 -0.77 -22.20 9.05
C ASP A 136 -1.02 -21.16 7.96
N ILE A 137 -0.16 -21.12 6.93
CA ILE A 137 -0.16 -20.08 5.90
C ILE A 137 -0.04 -20.69 4.51
N ILE A 138 -0.85 -20.16 3.58
CA ILE A 138 -0.82 -20.53 2.16
C ILE A 138 -0.42 -19.32 1.33
N ASP A 139 0.46 -19.55 0.35
CA ASP A 139 0.83 -18.59 -0.66
C ASP A 139 0.03 -18.82 -1.94
N TYR A 140 -0.60 -17.77 -2.44
CA TYR A 140 -1.38 -17.74 -3.67
C TYR A 140 -0.69 -16.83 -4.68
N TYR A 141 -0.42 -17.35 -5.87
CA TYR A 141 0.21 -16.61 -6.95
C TYR A 141 -0.83 -16.27 -8.02
N ILE A 142 -0.88 -15.00 -8.39
CA ILE A 142 -1.92 -14.42 -9.25
C ILE A 142 -1.23 -13.67 -10.40
N PRO A 143 -1.63 -13.88 -11.67
CA PRO A 143 -1.11 -13.10 -12.79
C PRO A 143 -1.51 -11.62 -12.68
N ALA A 144 -0.54 -10.72 -12.87
CA ALA A 144 -0.77 -9.29 -12.93
C ALA A 144 -1.35 -8.85 -14.29
N GLY A 145 -1.93 -7.64 -14.33
CA GLY A 145 -2.49 -7.06 -15.56
C GLY A 145 -3.62 -7.90 -16.16
N GLU A 146 -3.59 -8.06 -17.49
CA GLU A 146 -4.60 -8.80 -18.27
C GLU A 146 -4.29 -10.31 -18.38
N ALA A 147 -3.10 -10.75 -17.97
CA ALA A 147 -2.73 -12.17 -18.05
C ALA A 147 -3.69 -13.05 -17.24
N GLN A 148 -4.13 -14.17 -17.78
CA GLN A 148 -5.13 -15.04 -17.13
C GLN A 148 -4.50 -16.21 -16.37
N HIS A 149 -3.27 -16.59 -16.73
CA HIS A 149 -2.61 -17.78 -16.21
C HIS A 149 -1.13 -17.50 -15.89
N ILE A 150 -0.60 -18.27 -14.94
CA ILE A 150 0.81 -18.38 -14.60
C ILE A 150 1.16 -19.85 -14.45
N THR A 151 2.35 -20.26 -14.85
CA THR A 151 2.83 -21.64 -14.69
C THR A 151 3.66 -21.80 -13.41
N GLN A 152 3.87 -23.04 -12.98
CA GLN A 152 4.81 -23.33 -11.89
C GLN A 152 6.23 -22.89 -12.21
N HIS A 153 6.63 -22.96 -13.48
CA HIS A 153 7.93 -22.47 -13.95
C HIS A 153 8.06 -20.94 -13.77
N ASP A 154 6.99 -20.17 -14.02
CA ASP A 154 6.99 -18.72 -13.80
C ASP A 154 7.17 -18.38 -12.31
N ILE A 155 6.53 -19.14 -11.43
CA ILE A 155 6.68 -18.99 -9.97
C ILE A 155 8.11 -19.30 -9.54
N GLN A 156 8.71 -20.38 -10.04
CA GLN A 156 10.11 -20.71 -9.74
C GLN A 156 11.06 -19.60 -10.21
N LYS A 157 10.82 -19.05 -11.40
CA LYS A 157 11.60 -17.93 -11.95
C LYS A 157 11.44 -16.66 -11.10
N TYR A 158 10.22 -16.35 -10.66
CA TYR A 158 9.95 -15.24 -9.74
C TYR A 158 10.67 -15.42 -8.40
N GLN A 159 10.60 -16.62 -7.81
CA GLN A 159 11.22 -16.92 -6.51
C GLN A 159 12.76 -16.86 -6.54
N LYS A 160 13.39 -17.20 -7.68
CA LYS A 160 14.85 -17.09 -7.85
C LYS A 160 15.35 -15.65 -7.71
N LYS A 161 14.51 -14.64 -7.98
CA LYS A 161 14.86 -13.20 -7.91
C LYS A 161 16.17 -12.87 -8.66
N THR A 162 16.37 -13.52 -9.81
CA THR A 162 17.54 -13.31 -10.67
C THR A 162 17.16 -12.53 -11.91
N TRP A 163 17.79 -11.36 -12.07
CA TRP A 163 17.56 -10.44 -13.18
C TRP A 163 18.90 -9.88 -13.65
N ASN A 164 19.03 -9.71 -14.97
CA ASN A 164 20.22 -9.18 -15.62
C ASN A 164 19.99 -7.78 -16.22
N SER A 165 18.72 -7.37 -16.37
CA SER A 165 18.34 -6.05 -16.87
C SER A 165 17.14 -5.48 -16.12
N PHE A 166 16.99 -4.16 -16.17
CA PHE A 166 15.86 -3.47 -15.56
C PHE A 166 14.51 -3.90 -16.15
N ASP A 167 14.45 -4.13 -17.47
CA ASP A 167 13.21 -4.55 -18.14
C ASP A 167 12.81 -5.97 -17.71
N GLN A 168 13.78 -6.87 -17.58
CA GLN A 168 13.55 -8.22 -17.07
C GLN A 168 13.06 -8.19 -15.61
N PHE A 169 13.69 -7.36 -14.77
CA PHE A 169 13.24 -7.14 -13.41
C PHE A 169 11.78 -6.66 -13.38
N LYS A 170 11.43 -5.64 -14.17
CA LYS A 170 10.08 -5.08 -14.21
C LYS A 170 9.03 -6.12 -14.59
N ILE A 171 9.30 -6.92 -15.62
CA ILE A 171 8.39 -7.96 -16.09
C ILE A 171 8.17 -9.03 -15.00
N LEU A 172 9.25 -9.51 -14.38
CA LEU A 172 9.16 -10.62 -13.44
C LEU A 172 8.63 -10.18 -12.06
N GLN A 173 9.09 -9.05 -11.54
CA GLN A 173 8.70 -8.58 -10.21
C GLN A 173 7.25 -8.09 -10.17
N PHE A 174 6.78 -7.43 -11.23
CA PHE A 174 5.42 -6.88 -11.30
C PHE A 174 4.46 -7.72 -12.17
N GLY A 175 4.92 -8.86 -12.67
CA GLY A 175 4.11 -9.81 -13.44
C GLY A 175 3.28 -10.76 -12.57
N ILE A 176 3.65 -10.93 -11.30
CA ILE A 176 3.00 -11.87 -10.37
C ILE A 176 2.69 -11.17 -9.06
N TRP A 177 1.42 -11.25 -8.64
CA TRP A 177 1.03 -10.90 -7.29
C TRP A 177 1.05 -12.14 -6.40
N LYS A 178 1.89 -12.12 -5.38
CA LYS A 178 1.89 -13.11 -4.30
C LYS A 178 1.00 -12.59 -3.19
N VAL A 179 -0.04 -13.35 -2.86
CA VAL A 179 -0.91 -13.13 -1.70
C VAL A 179 -0.63 -14.23 -0.68
N THR A 180 -0.49 -13.86 0.58
CA THR A 180 -0.21 -14.80 1.66
C THR A 180 -1.34 -14.68 2.67
N LEU A 181 -2.07 -15.77 2.93
CA LEU A 181 -3.22 -15.83 3.83
C LEU A 181 -3.03 -16.93 4.88
N SER A 182 -3.65 -16.74 6.05
CA SER A 182 -3.77 -17.81 7.04
C SER A 182 -4.82 -18.84 6.61
N ASN A 183 -4.65 -20.08 7.06
CA ASN A 183 -5.68 -21.12 6.98
C ASN A 183 -6.90 -20.81 7.85
N ASP A 184 -6.71 -19.98 8.89
CA ASP A 184 -7.81 -19.47 9.69
C ASP A 184 -8.51 -18.35 8.93
N GLY A 185 -9.66 -18.69 8.33
CA GLY A 185 -10.46 -17.77 7.55
C GLY A 185 -10.90 -16.52 8.32
N THR A 186 -10.99 -16.55 9.65
CA THR A 186 -11.34 -15.36 10.45
C THR A 186 -10.25 -14.29 10.40
N LYS A 187 -9.01 -14.69 10.14
CA LYS A 187 -7.81 -13.82 10.13
C LYS A 187 -7.44 -13.30 8.75
N TRP A 188 -8.29 -13.47 7.73
CA TRP A 188 -7.97 -13.12 6.34
C TRP A 188 -7.52 -11.66 6.15
N LYS A 189 -7.99 -10.73 6.99
CA LYS A 189 -7.61 -9.30 6.96
C LYS A 189 -6.14 -9.05 7.31
N SER A 190 -5.49 -9.99 8.00
CA SER A 190 -4.04 -9.96 8.27
C SER A 190 -3.20 -10.51 7.10
N GLY A 191 -3.86 -10.91 6.00
CA GLY A 191 -3.21 -11.35 4.78
C GLY A 191 -2.28 -10.28 4.20
N THR A 192 -1.22 -10.73 3.54
CA THR A 192 -0.24 -9.82 2.92
C THR A 192 -0.20 -9.98 1.41
N CYS A 193 0.27 -8.95 0.70
CA CYS A 193 0.45 -9.00 -0.74
C CYS A 193 1.64 -8.16 -1.19
N ASN A 194 2.32 -8.57 -2.26
CA ASN A 194 3.43 -7.82 -2.85
C ASN A 194 2.99 -6.73 -3.85
N CYS A 195 1.69 -6.45 -3.99
CA CYS A 195 1.22 -5.45 -4.95
C CYS A 195 1.38 -4.01 -4.40
N PRO A 196 1.57 -3.00 -5.27
CA PRO A 196 1.75 -1.61 -4.83
C PRO A 196 0.62 -1.05 -3.95
N ASN A 197 -0.62 -1.47 -4.20
CA ASN A 197 -1.77 -1.02 -3.40
C ASN A 197 -1.71 -1.55 -1.96
N PHE A 198 -1.16 -2.76 -1.77
CA PHE A 198 -1.01 -3.33 -0.43
C PHE A 198 0.02 -2.55 0.38
N PHE A 199 1.19 -2.26 -0.20
CA PHE A 199 2.23 -1.50 0.52
C PHE A 199 1.79 -0.10 0.95
N LYS A 200 0.77 0.48 0.28
CA LYS A 200 0.25 1.80 0.64
C LYS A 200 -0.85 1.78 1.69
N GLU A 201 -1.73 0.78 1.63
CA GLU A 201 -2.98 0.77 2.40
C GLU A 201 -3.12 -0.45 3.32
N PHE A 202 -2.14 -1.36 3.35
CA PHE A 202 -2.13 -2.63 4.08
C PHE A 202 -3.31 -3.57 3.76
N ILE A 203 -4.08 -3.25 2.73
CA ILE A 203 -5.15 -4.08 2.18
C ILE A 203 -5.33 -3.78 0.69
N CYS A 204 -5.50 -4.83 -0.11
CA CYS A 204 -5.68 -4.72 -1.55
C CYS A 204 -6.78 -5.63 -2.07
N LYS A 205 -7.19 -5.40 -3.33
CA LYS A 205 -8.24 -6.20 -3.98
C LYS A 205 -7.88 -7.67 -4.10
N GLN A 206 -6.58 -8.01 -4.19
CA GLN A 206 -6.14 -9.40 -4.29
C GLN A 206 -6.32 -10.14 -2.97
N VAL A 207 -5.98 -9.53 -1.82
CA VAL A 207 -6.21 -10.13 -0.50
C VAL A 207 -7.70 -10.33 -0.26
N ILE A 208 -8.50 -9.28 -0.44
CA ILE A 208 -9.96 -9.33 -0.24
C ILE A 208 -10.60 -10.33 -1.21
N GLY A 209 -10.18 -10.29 -2.48
CA GLY A 209 -10.74 -11.14 -3.52
C GLY A 209 -10.41 -12.62 -3.35
N MET A 210 -9.22 -12.94 -2.85
CA MET A 210 -8.90 -14.30 -2.44
C MET A 210 -9.74 -14.74 -1.24
N ALA A 211 -9.94 -13.88 -0.24
CA ALA A 211 -10.83 -14.18 0.88
C ALA A 211 -12.28 -14.43 0.43
N ILE A 212 -12.77 -13.73 -0.61
CA ILE A 212 -14.08 -14.00 -1.22
C ILE A 212 -14.08 -15.37 -1.91
N ARG A 213 -13.06 -15.70 -2.72
CA ARG A 213 -12.97 -16.99 -3.43
C ARG A 213 -12.86 -18.19 -2.49
N LEU A 214 -12.22 -18.01 -1.34
CA LEU A 214 -12.06 -19.02 -0.29
C LEU A 214 -13.23 -19.03 0.71
N GLU A 215 -14.27 -18.22 0.48
CA GLU A 215 -15.44 -18.09 1.35
C GLU A 215 -15.16 -17.62 2.79
N PHE A 216 -13.98 -17.03 3.03
CA PHE A 216 -13.61 -16.44 4.32
C PHE A 216 -14.37 -15.15 4.64
N CYS A 217 -14.91 -14.49 3.61
CA CYS A 217 -15.75 -13.32 3.80
C CYS A 217 -16.83 -13.20 2.71
N LYS A 218 -17.91 -12.49 3.04
CA LYS A 218 -18.97 -12.14 2.10
C LYS A 218 -18.88 -10.66 1.76
N PRO A 219 -18.81 -10.27 0.48
CA PRO A 219 -18.81 -8.87 0.10
C PRO A 219 -20.18 -8.25 0.41
N PRO A 220 -20.23 -6.97 0.82
CA PRO A 220 -21.49 -6.26 1.08
C PRO A 220 -22.33 -6.18 -0.20
N SER A 221 -23.66 -6.17 -0.08
CA SER A 221 -24.58 -6.15 -1.24
C SER A 221 -24.31 -4.98 -2.17
N SER A 222 -24.06 -3.79 -1.61
CA SER A 222 -23.72 -2.58 -2.37
C SER A 222 -22.46 -2.69 -3.24
N ALA A 223 -21.54 -3.61 -2.93
CA ALA A 223 -20.37 -3.87 -3.77
C ALA A 223 -20.67 -4.81 -4.95
N LYS A 224 -21.82 -5.51 -4.91
CA LYS A 224 -22.29 -6.39 -5.98
C LYS A 224 -23.16 -5.62 -6.99
N ASP A 225 -23.88 -4.60 -6.53
CA ASP A 225 -24.96 -3.92 -7.26
C ASP A 225 -24.50 -2.83 -8.25
N ILE A 226 -23.27 -2.90 -8.75
CA ILE A 226 -22.74 -1.87 -9.66
C ILE A 226 -22.93 -2.32 -11.11
N ALA A 227 -23.90 -1.70 -11.80
CA ALA A 227 -23.92 -1.68 -13.25
C ALA A 227 -22.58 -1.12 -13.75
N LEU A 228 -21.95 -1.81 -14.71
CA LEU A 228 -20.67 -1.45 -15.34
C LEU A 228 -20.74 -0.02 -15.92
N ARG A 229 -20.56 1.00 -15.09
CA ARG A 229 -20.40 2.37 -15.60
C ARG A 229 -19.10 2.37 -16.39
N GLN A 230 -19.18 2.74 -17.66
CA GLN A 230 -18.01 2.88 -18.52
C GLN A 230 -16.98 3.75 -17.81
N LYS A 231 -15.77 3.20 -17.65
CA LYS A 231 -14.62 3.93 -17.13
C LYS A 231 -14.44 5.19 -17.97
N ARG A 232 -14.48 6.37 -17.34
CA ARG A 232 -14.22 7.64 -18.02
C ARG A 232 -12.89 7.52 -18.80
N LYS A 233 -12.90 7.91 -20.08
CA LYS A 233 -11.68 7.89 -20.92
C LYS A 233 -10.56 8.63 -20.18
N ARG A 234 -9.36 8.06 -20.21
CA ARG A 234 -8.17 8.61 -19.54
C ARG A 234 -7.85 9.96 -20.21
N GLY A 235 -7.91 11.04 -19.44
CA GLY A 235 -7.68 12.41 -19.95
C GLY A 235 -8.15 13.47 -18.96
N ARG A 236 -7.70 14.71 -19.16
CA ARG A 236 -8.15 15.87 -18.38
C ARG A 236 -9.67 16.05 -18.59
N PRO A 237 -10.46 16.21 -17.54
CA PRO A 237 -11.86 16.59 -17.67
C PRO A 237 -11.98 17.84 -18.54
N ARG A 238 -12.92 17.85 -19.50
CA ARG A 238 -13.20 19.04 -20.31
C ARG A 238 -13.51 20.20 -19.36
N LYS A 239 -12.94 21.40 -19.61
CA LYS A 239 -13.29 22.61 -18.85
C LYS A 239 -14.82 22.73 -18.83
N ALA A 240 -15.39 23.01 -17.66
CA ALA A 240 -16.82 23.24 -17.54
C ALA A 240 -17.25 24.30 -18.55
N THR A 241 -18.23 23.97 -19.39
CA THR A 241 -18.86 24.95 -20.26
C THR A 241 -19.56 25.97 -19.37
N LYS A 242 -19.42 27.27 -19.67
CA LYS A 242 -20.15 28.32 -18.94
C LYS A 242 -21.64 27.99 -18.96
N ALA A 243 -22.31 28.14 -17.81
CA ALA A 243 -23.76 28.01 -17.74
C ALA A 243 -24.40 28.93 -18.79
N LEU A 244 -25.46 28.46 -19.42
CA LEU A 244 -26.25 29.24 -20.37
C LEU A 244 -26.75 30.49 -19.64
N LEU A 245 -26.26 31.66 -20.02
CA LEU A 245 -26.87 32.92 -19.62
C LEU A 245 -28.03 33.13 -20.57
N THR A 246 -29.26 32.82 -20.14
CA THR A 246 -30.47 33.28 -20.80
C THR A 246 -30.51 34.81 -20.68
N GLN A 247 -30.46 35.49 -21.82
CA GLN A 247 -30.72 36.93 -21.93
C GLN A 247 -32.22 37.20 -21.88
#